data_AF-A0A954B700-F1
#
_entry.id   AF-A0A954B700-F1
#
_cell.length_a   1.000
_cell.length_b   1.000
_cell.length_c   1.000
_cell.angle_alpha   90.00
_cell.angle_beta   90.00
_cell.angle_gamma   90.00
#
_symmetry.space_group_name_H-M   'P 1'
#
loop_
_entity.id
_entity.type
_entity.pdbx_description
1 polymer ?
#
loop_
_entity_poly.entity_id
_entity_poly.type
_entity_poly.pdbx_seq_one_letter_code
_entity_poly.pdbx_strand_id
1 'polypeptide(L)' 'LAERQGYIEAAARIKPRQDEVRLEWRIEDVVAKVLASCEGAGLSKRIAEPVWRELVDRCIEHEHEKWRLFHNQNEK' A
#
# COMPACT_ATOMS: atom_id res chain seq x y z
N LEU A 1 -10.33 -1.33 -6.33
CA LEU A 1 -8.90 -1.09 -6.67
C LEU A 1 -8.60 0.39 -6.90
N ALA A 2 -9.33 1.08 -7.79
CA ALA A 2 -9.13 2.52 -8.03
C ALA A 2 -9.24 3.38 -6.74
N GLU A 3 -10.24 3.11 -5.89
CA GLU A 3 -10.37 3.80 -4.59
C GLU A 3 -9.13 3.60 -3.69
N ARG A 4 -8.63 2.36 -3.60
CA ARG A 4 -7.38 2.06 -2.90
C ARG A 4 -6.22 2.88 -3.45
N GLN A 5 -6.07 2.94 -4.78
CA GLN A 5 -5.02 3.76 -5.41
C GLN A 5 -5.17 5.24 -5.01
N GLY A 6 -6.40 5.78 -4.96
CA GLY A 6 -6.66 7.13 -4.47
C GLY A 6 -6.13 7.37 -3.05
N TYR A 7 -6.31 6.40 -2.14
CA TYR A 7 -5.72 6.48 -0.79
C TYR A 7 -4.20 6.42 -0.78
N ILE A 8 -3.59 5.63 -1.67
CA ILE A 8 -2.12 5.59 -1.83
C ILE A 8 -1.59 6.95 -2.31
N GLU A 9 -2.26 7.59 -3.27
CA GLU A 9 -1.88 8.93 -3.75
C GLU A 9 -2.05 10.01 -2.67
N ALA A 10 -3.10 9.91 -1.85
CA ALA A 10 -3.27 10.77 -0.68
C ALA A 10 -2.15 10.56 0.35
N ALA A 11 -1.76 9.30 0.62
CA ALA A 11 -0.64 8.97 1.51
C ALA A 11 0.68 9.54 1.00
N ALA A 12 0.97 9.39 -0.29
CA ALA A 12 2.15 9.95 -0.95
C ALA A 12 2.27 11.47 -0.79
N ARG A 13 1.15 12.19 -0.71
CA ARG A 13 1.13 13.65 -0.52
C ARG A 13 1.47 14.08 0.90
N ILE A 14 1.08 13.29 1.91
CA ILE A 14 1.20 13.69 3.32
C ILE A 14 2.48 13.17 4.00
N LYS A 15 3.09 12.10 3.47
CA LYS A 15 4.31 11.53 4.06
C LYS A 15 5.50 12.48 3.88
N PRO A 16 6.16 12.95 4.96
CA PRO A 16 7.25 13.91 4.86
C PRO A 16 8.55 13.30 4.34
N ARG A 17 8.73 11.98 4.46
CA ARG A 17 9.98 11.30 4.12
C ARG A 17 9.75 10.10 3.21
N GLN A 18 10.69 9.87 2.30
CA GLN A 18 10.62 8.73 1.37
C GLN A 18 10.69 7.38 2.07
N ASP A 19 11.40 7.27 3.20
CA ASP A 19 11.53 6.03 3.98
C ASP A 19 10.24 5.63 4.71
N GLU A 20 9.25 6.51 4.78
CA GLU A 20 7.92 6.18 5.29
C GLU A 20 7.00 5.53 4.23
N VAL A 21 7.43 5.50 2.96
CA VAL A 21 6.65 4.90 1.87
C VAL A 21 6.59 3.37 2.04
N ARG A 22 7.72 2.73 2.34
CA ARG A 22 7.79 1.29 2.61
C ARG A 22 8.17 1.00 4.05
N LEU A 23 7.24 0.38 4.78
CA LEU A 23 7.44 -0.06 6.15
C LEU A 23 7.04 -1.53 6.28
N GLU A 24 8.02 -2.43 6.46
CA GLU A 24 7.79 -3.88 6.49
C GLU A 24 6.73 -4.29 7.53
N TRP A 25 6.76 -3.69 8.72
CA TRP A 25 5.76 -3.97 9.76
C TRP A 25 4.34 -3.61 9.33
N ARG A 26 4.14 -2.58 8.48
CA ARG A 26 2.82 -2.20 7.95
C ARG A 26 2.34 -3.16 6.87
N ILE A 27 3.27 -3.71 6.08
CA ILE A 27 2.95 -4.72 5.07
C ILE A 27 2.41 -5.97 5.78
N GLU A 28 3.12 -6.45 6.81
CA GLU A 28 2.69 -7.61 7.58
C GLU A 28 1.38 -7.35 8.34
N ASP A 29 1.17 -6.15 8.90
CA ASP A 29 -0.10 -5.78 9.54
C ASP A 29 -1.28 -5.79 8.54
N VAL A 30 -1.10 -5.27 7.32
CA VAL A 30 -2.13 -5.32 6.26
C VAL A 30 -2.42 -6.76 5.86
N VAL A 31 -1.39 -7.58 5.63
CA VAL A 31 -1.56 -8.99 5.25
C VAL A 31 -2.28 -9.75 6.37
N ALA A 32 -1.88 -9.58 7.63
CA ALA A 32 -2.52 -10.23 8.78
C ALA A 32 -4.03 -9.88 8.87
N LYS A 33 -4.39 -8.60 8.68
CA LYS A 33 -5.79 -8.15 8.67
C LYS A 33 -6.59 -8.77 7.52
N VAL A 34 -6.00 -8.84 6.33
CA VAL A 34 -6.61 -9.52 5.18
C VAL A 34 -6.86 -11.00 5.51
N LEU A 35 -5.86 -11.70 6.04
CA LEU A 35 -5.99 -13.13 6.35
C LEU A 35 -7.03 -13.38 7.45
N ALA A 36 -7.15 -12.49 8.44
CA ALA A 36 -8.21 -12.56 9.44
C ALA A 36 -9.61 -12.40 8.81
N SER A 37 -9.75 -11.55 7.79
CA SER A 37 -11.05 -11.33 7.11
C SER A 37 -11.47 -12.47 6.17
N CYS A 38 -10.53 -13.34 5.76
CA CYS A 38 -10.76 -14.37 4.75
C CYS A 38 -11.85 -15.37 5.13
N GLU A 39 -11.93 -15.78 6.40
CA GLU A 39 -12.93 -16.76 6.87
C GLU A 39 -14.36 -16.23 6.71
N GLY A 40 -14.61 -14.98 7.11
CA GLY A 40 -15.92 -14.35 6.96
C GLY A 40 -16.31 -14.08 5.50
N ALA A 41 -15.32 -13.92 4.62
CA ALA A 41 -15.52 -13.70 3.19
C ALA A 41 -15.60 -15.01 2.37
N GLY A 42 -15.36 -16.18 2.97
CA GLY A 42 -15.28 -17.45 2.24
C GLY A 42 -14.09 -17.55 1.28
N LEU A 43 -13.03 -16.75 1.49
CA LEU A 43 -11.84 -16.72 0.65
C LEU A 43 -10.73 -17.59 1.25
N SER A 44 -10.06 -18.40 0.42
CA SER A 44 -8.91 -19.17 0.88
C SER A 44 -7.73 -18.25 1.20
N LYS A 45 -7.18 -18.34 2.42
CA LYS A 45 -5.96 -17.62 2.84
C LYS A 45 -4.79 -17.86 1.88
N ARG A 46 -4.66 -19.09 1.34
CA ARG A 46 -3.62 -19.46 0.36
C ARG A 46 -3.76 -18.71 -0.97
N ILE A 47 -4.97 -18.30 -1.35
CA ILE A 47 -5.21 -17.47 -2.54
C ILE A 47 -5.03 -16.00 -2.18
N ALA A 48 -5.57 -15.57 -1.03
CA ALA A 48 -5.55 -14.18 -0.61
C ALA A 48 -4.14 -13.64 -0.39
N GLU A 49 -3.29 -14.38 0.33
CA GLU A 49 -1.96 -13.90 0.73
C GLU A 49 -1.09 -13.44 -0.45
N PRO A 50 -0.80 -14.28 -1.47
CA PRO A 50 0.07 -13.86 -2.57
C PRO A 50 -0.53 -12.71 -3.39
N VAL A 51 -1.86 -12.69 -3.58
CA VAL A 51 -2.54 -11.61 -4.30
C VAL A 51 -2.42 -10.28 -3.57
N TRP A 52 -2.61 -10.29 -2.25
CA TRP A 52 -2.52 -9.08 -1.44
C TRP A 52 -1.08 -8.59 -1.25
N ARG A 53 -0.10 -9.50 -1.13
CA ARG A 53 1.32 -9.13 -1.11
C ARG A 53 1.71 -8.41 -2.39
N GLU A 54 1.38 -9.00 -3.55
CA GLU A 54 1.62 -8.38 -4.85
C GLU A 54 0.92 -7.02 -4.97
N LEU A 55 -0.36 -6.93 -4.57
CA LEU A 55 -1.09 -5.67 -4.61
C LEU A 55 -0.46 -4.59 -3.72
N VAL A 56 0.02 -4.96 -2.52
CA VAL A 56 0.72 -4.03 -1.62
C VAL A 56 2.03 -3.56 -2.25
N ASP A 57 2.83 -4.46 -2.82
CA ASP A 57 4.09 -4.10 -3.48
C ASP A 57 3.86 -3.15 -4.66
N ARG A 58 2.87 -3.41 -5.53
CA ARG A 58 2.50 -2.49 -6.62
C ARG A 58 1.99 -1.13 -6.13
N CYS A 59 1.26 -1.13 -5.02
CA CYS A 59 0.84 0.11 -4.38
C CYS A 59 2.05 0.92 -3.86
N ILE A 60 3.05 0.27 -3.28
CA ILE A 60 4.29 0.92 -2.79
C ILE A 60 5.09 1.49 -3.96
N GLU A 61 5.24 0.77 -5.07
CA GLU A 61 5.88 1.27 -6.30
C GLU A 61 5.21 2.55 -6.81
N HIS A 62 3.87 2.52 -6.96
CA HIS A 62 3.08 3.69 -7.35
C HIS A 62 3.18 4.84 -6.34
N GLU A 63 3.19 4.52 -5.05
CA GLU A 63 3.34 5.51 -3.98
C GLU A 63 4.68 6.25 -4.08
N HIS A 64 5.77 5.52 -4.32
CA HIS A 64 7.09 6.12 -4.50
C HIS A 64 7.13 7.07 -5.70
N GLU A 65 6.51 6.73 -6.82
CA GLU A 65 6.40 7.61 -7.98
C GLU A 65 5.66 8.91 -7.65
N LYS A 66 4.51 8.79 -7.00
CA LYS A 66 3.67 9.94 -6.62
C LYS A 66 4.35 10.80 -5.57
N TRP A 67 5.01 10.18 -4.59
CA TRP A 67 5.76 10.89 -3.54
C TRP A 67 6.85 11.76 -4.15
N ARG A 68 7.66 11.21 -5.08
CA ARG A 68 8.67 11.97 -5.81
C ARG A 68 8.06 13.14 -6.58
N LEU A 69 6.94 12.92 -7.28
CA LEU A 69 6.28 13.97 -8.05
C LEU A 69 5.81 15.12 -7.15
N PHE A 70 5.17 14.83 -6.01
CA PHE A 70 4.67 15.86 -5.11
C PHE A 70 5.80 16.64 -4.42
N HIS A 71 6.86 15.94 -4.00
CA HIS A 71 7.93 16.57 -3.22
C HIS A 71 8.94 17.30 -4.11
N ASN A 72 9.17 16.86 -5.35
CA ASN A 72 9.99 17.60 -6.32
C ASN A 72 9.30 18.88 -6.83
N GLN A 73 7.97 18.95 -6.80
CA GLN A 73 7.21 20.16 -7.13
C GLN A 73 7.22 21.19 -6.01
N ASN A 74 7.39 20.75 -4.76
CA ASN A 74 7.45 21.61 -3.58
C ASN A 74 8.85 22.23 -3.36
N GLU A 75 9.88 21.75 -4.06
CA GLU A 75 11.25 22.28 -4.04
C GLU A 75 11.50 23.39 -5.09
N LYS A 76 10.51 23.69 -5.94
CA LYS A 76 10.56 24.77 -6.95
C LYS A 76 9.68 25.95 -6.56
#